data_AF-A0A920UBW9-F1
#
_entry.id   AF-A0A920UBW9-F1
#
_cell.length_a   1.000
_cell.length_b   1.000
_cell.length_c   1.000
_cell.angle_alpha   90.00
_cell.angle_beta   90.00
_cell.angle_gamma   90.00
#
_symmetry.space_group_name_H-M   'P 1'
#
loop_
_entity.id
_entity.type
_entity.pdbx_description
1 polymer ?
#
loop_
_entity_poly.entity_id
_entity_poly.type
_entity_poly.pdbx_seq_one_letter_code
_entity_poly.pdbx_strand_id
1 'polypeptide(L)'
;MGRTVLQLDQLTQSAQENSQARNERISALIDAATNVDPRIALDRTSDTGQRPYLAAEVIESLLEAYPPTDPPPDWVVAAVDGSHIDVDRHLPVSCYLLNFGGCVLTYGGRPDAALFSHPHLAIDQQELYISNPANPNQEESISGSVLGLVRSVKELQTLADTVEKCPPELPVLGLVDGSLVMWPLSGQAHPQYVKDEIIESGLIPAMCRLEKMADTRPVALAAYVSFPRSAETLNAIRCTLCPNSINTCTQSCNNRRSSQEPCNDANDFLDRDLFLRILEPGWRSPVYKTNSSVSRDSYDEANKVHFFYVNAGEEIGRVEIPKWVAQNRTLLSLTHSLIWDQCRRGQGYPVAISESHEQAVVSAGDRRVFRRMLTESLERRGLSAATSQKDRSKRSPWV
;
A
#
# COMPACT_ATOMS: atom_id res chain seq x y z
N MET A 1 33.70 2.76 12.15
CA MET A 1 33.67 1.29 12.25
C MET A 1 33.77 0.83 13.71
N GLY A 2 34.93 0.89 14.40
CA GLY A 2 35.06 0.32 15.77
C GLY A 2 34.09 0.84 16.84
N ARG A 3 33.83 2.17 16.90
CA ARG A 3 32.79 2.73 17.79
C ARG A 3 31.37 2.30 17.43
N THR A 4 31.10 2.12 16.14
CA THR A 4 29.80 1.65 15.63
C THR A 4 29.55 0.20 16.03
N VAL A 5 30.57 -0.65 15.99
CA VAL A 5 30.46 -2.06 16.43
C VAL A 5 30.09 -2.13 17.92
N LEU A 6 30.77 -1.36 18.78
CA LEU A 6 30.43 -1.32 20.21
C LEU A 6 29.01 -0.81 20.48
N GLN A 7 28.52 0.16 19.70
CA GLN A 7 27.14 0.64 19.79
C GLN A 7 26.12 -0.41 19.34
N LEU A 8 26.45 -1.23 18.33
CA LEU A 8 25.61 -2.34 17.89
C LEU A 8 25.57 -3.46 18.95
N ASP A 9 26.71 -3.78 19.57
CA ASP A 9 26.77 -4.78 20.64
C ASP A 9 25.94 -4.35 21.86
N GLN A 10 26.06 -3.07 22.27
CA GLN A 10 25.24 -2.49 23.34
C GLN A 10 23.74 -2.53 23.02
N LEU A 11 23.37 -2.23 21.76
CA LEU A 11 21.99 -2.30 21.30
C LEU A 11 21.45 -3.73 21.35
N THR A 12 22.22 -4.72 20.88
CA THR A 12 21.82 -6.14 20.90
C THR A 12 21.66 -6.67 22.32
N GLN A 13 22.58 -6.33 23.23
CA GLN A 13 22.49 -6.75 24.64
C GLN A 13 21.24 -6.15 25.32
N SER A 14 20.98 -4.85 25.12
CA SER A 14 19.78 -4.19 25.63
C SER A 14 18.48 -4.77 25.04
N ALA A 15 18.50 -5.18 23.76
CA ALA A 15 17.37 -5.81 23.11
C ALA A 15 17.06 -7.21 23.69
N GLN A 16 18.08 -7.98 24.04
CA GLN A 16 17.93 -9.30 24.65
C GLN A 16 17.32 -9.24 26.06
N GLU A 17 17.83 -8.34 26.91
CA GLU A 17 17.35 -8.18 28.30
C GLU A 17 15.88 -7.73 28.36
N ASN A 18 15.44 -6.90 27.41
CA ASN A 18 14.05 -6.43 27.31
C ASN A 18 13.09 -7.44 26.65
N SER A 19 13.60 -8.54 26.08
CA SER A 19 12.80 -9.47 25.26
C SER A 19 11.77 -10.24 26.09
N GLN A 20 12.13 -10.69 27.29
CA GLN A 20 11.21 -11.49 28.11
C GLN A 20 10.01 -10.67 28.60
N ALA A 21 10.26 -9.50 29.22
CA ALA A 21 9.20 -8.61 29.68
C ALA A 21 8.31 -8.15 28.52
N ARG A 22 8.90 -7.91 27.34
CA ARG A 22 8.14 -7.61 26.12
C ARG A 22 7.23 -8.77 25.70
N ASN A 23 7.70 -10.00 25.77
CA ASN A 23 6.91 -11.18 25.41
C ASN A 23 5.76 -11.44 26.40
N GLU A 24 5.99 -11.24 27.70
CA GLU A 24 4.94 -11.35 28.72
C GLU A 24 3.85 -10.28 28.51
N ARG A 25 4.25 -9.03 28.21
CA ARG A 25 3.32 -7.92 27.95
C ARG A 25 2.43 -8.15 26.73
N ILE A 26 3.01 -8.61 25.60
CA ILE A 26 2.19 -8.87 24.40
C ILE A 26 1.25 -10.05 24.61
N SER A 27 1.67 -11.08 25.36
CA SER A 27 0.81 -12.23 25.67
C SER A 27 -0.37 -11.81 26.52
N ALA A 28 -0.13 -11.02 27.58
CA ALA A 28 -1.20 -10.47 28.42
C ALA A 28 -2.18 -9.58 27.61
N LEU A 29 -1.67 -8.79 26.67
CA LEU A 29 -2.50 -7.97 25.79
C LEU A 29 -3.39 -8.83 24.87
N ILE A 30 -2.83 -9.90 24.30
CA ILE A 30 -3.57 -10.86 23.47
C ILE A 30 -4.65 -11.54 24.31
N ASP A 31 -4.31 -12.05 25.49
CA ASP A 31 -5.26 -12.72 26.38
C ASP A 31 -6.42 -11.81 26.78
N ALA A 32 -6.13 -10.54 27.09
CA ALA A 32 -7.16 -9.55 27.38
C ALA A 32 -8.08 -9.29 26.17
N ALA A 33 -7.50 -9.22 24.96
CA ALA A 33 -8.24 -8.93 23.73
C ALA A 33 -9.08 -10.11 23.22
N THR A 34 -8.62 -11.36 23.36
CA THR A 34 -9.35 -12.56 22.93
C THR A 34 -10.65 -12.78 23.70
N ASN A 35 -10.75 -12.24 24.93
CA ASN A 35 -11.94 -12.37 25.78
C ASN A 35 -12.99 -11.26 25.57
N VAL A 36 -12.77 -10.34 24.63
CA VAL A 36 -13.71 -9.24 24.37
C VAL A 36 -14.86 -9.72 23.49
N ASP A 37 -16.10 -9.40 23.91
CA ASP A 37 -17.30 -9.60 23.09
C ASP A 37 -17.19 -8.79 21.76
N PRO A 38 -17.38 -9.43 20.59
CA PRO A 38 -17.34 -8.75 19.29
C PRO A 38 -18.22 -7.50 19.18
N ARG A 39 -19.37 -7.46 19.85
CA ARG A 39 -20.27 -6.30 19.87
C ARG A 39 -19.65 -5.12 20.61
N ILE A 40 -18.94 -5.39 21.71
CA ILE A 40 -18.21 -4.36 22.46
C ILE A 40 -17.06 -3.85 21.60
N ALA A 41 -16.33 -4.74 20.93
CA ALA A 41 -15.25 -4.36 20.03
C ALA A 41 -15.77 -3.46 18.89
N LEU A 42 -16.85 -3.84 18.21
CA LEU A 42 -17.48 -3.05 17.15
C LEU A 42 -17.89 -1.65 17.66
N ASP A 43 -18.62 -1.57 18.77
CA ASP A 43 -19.05 -0.29 19.37
C ASP A 43 -17.85 0.59 19.73
N ARG A 44 -16.85 0.02 20.41
CA ARG A 44 -15.67 0.74 20.90
C ARG A 44 -14.68 1.12 19.80
N THR A 45 -14.70 0.46 18.65
CA THR A 45 -13.78 0.73 17.53
C THR A 45 -14.41 1.55 16.42
N SER A 46 -15.73 1.76 16.48
CA SER A 46 -16.42 2.73 15.64
C SER A 46 -15.74 4.11 15.72
N ASP A 47 -15.64 4.75 14.56
CA ASP A 47 -14.98 6.05 14.45
C ASP A 47 -15.84 7.13 15.10
N THR A 48 -15.25 7.83 16.07
CA THR A 48 -15.89 8.98 16.73
C THR A 48 -15.42 10.32 16.15
N GLY A 49 -14.48 10.31 15.19
CA GLY A 49 -13.83 11.50 14.64
C GLY A 49 -12.93 12.25 15.63
N GLN A 50 -12.92 11.85 16.90
CA GLN A 50 -12.27 12.56 18.01
C GLN A 50 -11.04 11.82 18.56
N ARG A 51 -10.74 10.63 18.05
CA ARG A 51 -9.60 9.84 18.53
C ARG A 51 -8.28 10.46 18.07
N PRO A 52 -7.27 10.58 18.95
CA PRO A 52 -5.94 11.11 18.60
C PRO A 52 -5.06 10.07 17.87
N TYR A 53 -5.62 8.91 17.56
CA TYR A 53 -4.97 7.80 16.90
C TYR A 53 -5.94 7.09 15.96
N LEU A 54 -5.37 6.40 14.98
CA LEU A 54 -6.05 5.58 14.02
C LEU A 54 -6.23 4.17 14.58
N ALA A 55 -7.48 3.81 14.87
CA ALA A 55 -7.87 2.46 15.27
C ALA A 55 -8.65 1.81 14.12
N ALA A 56 -8.39 0.53 13.86
CA ALA A 56 -9.18 -0.25 12.92
C ALA A 56 -10.61 -0.41 13.45
N GLU A 57 -11.61 -0.32 12.57
CA GLU A 57 -12.99 -0.67 12.92
C GLU A 57 -13.15 -2.20 12.80
N VAL A 58 -13.58 -2.83 13.90
CA VAL A 58 -13.80 -4.28 13.97
C VAL A 58 -15.15 -4.63 13.35
N ILE A 59 -15.18 -5.60 12.44
CA ILE A 59 -16.40 -6.00 11.73
C ILE A 59 -16.88 -7.38 12.20
N GLU A 60 -15.94 -8.31 12.39
CA GLU A 60 -16.21 -9.71 12.70
C GLU A 60 -15.88 -10.00 14.17
N SER A 61 -14.58 -9.96 14.49
CA SER A 61 -14.02 -10.24 15.80
C SER A 61 -12.73 -9.43 15.99
N LEU A 62 -12.37 -9.15 17.24
CA LEU A 62 -11.18 -8.34 17.54
C LEU A 62 -9.90 -9.11 17.20
N LEU A 63 -9.81 -10.37 17.64
CA LEU A 63 -8.72 -11.31 17.34
C LEU A 63 -9.29 -12.69 17.07
N GLU A 64 -8.85 -13.29 15.97
CA GLU A 64 -9.17 -14.66 15.58
C GLU A 64 -8.15 -15.10 14.53
N ALA A 65 -8.23 -16.35 14.09
CA ALA A 65 -7.36 -16.89 13.06
C ALA A 65 -8.15 -17.80 12.12
N TYR A 66 -7.97 -17.59 10.82
CA TYR A 66 -8.67 -18.33 9.77
C TYR A 66 -7.66 -19.04 8.86
N PRO A 67 -7.78 -20.38 8.66
CA PRO A 67 -6.89 -21.11 7.77
C PRO A 67 -7.17 -20.77 6.30
N PRO A 68 -6.16 -20.89 5.41
CA PRO A 68 -6.37 -20.72 3.98
C PRO A 68 -7.19 -21.87 3.41
N THR A 69 -8.04 -21.55 2.43
CA THR A 69 -8.70 -22.58 1.60
C THR A 69 -7.78 -23.04 0.49
N ASP A 70 -8.07 -24.20 -0.11
CA ASP A 70 -7.38 -24.61 -1.32
C ASP A 70 -7.70 -23.64 -2.48
N PRO A 71 -6.72 -23.28 -3.31
CA PRO A 71 -6.98 -22.48 -4.50
C PRO A 71 -7.89 -23.25 -5.47
N PRO A 72 -8.63 -22.55 -6.35
CA PRO A 72 -9.33 -23.18 -7.47
C PRO A 72 -8.34 -23.97 -8.35
N PRO A 73 -8.81 -24.92 -9.20
CA PRO A 73 -7.92 -25.75 -10.01
C PRO A 73 -7.13 -24.95 -11.07
N ASP A 74 -7.76 -23.93 -11.64
CA ASP A 74 -7.19 -23.02 -12.63
C ASP A 74 -7.48 -21.58 -12.21
N TRP A 75 -6.48 -20.69 -12.28
CA TRP A 75 -6.63 -19.28 -11.91
C TRP A 75 -5.56 -18.41 -12.55
N VAL A 76 -5.76 -17.09 -12.45
CA VAL A 76 -4.80 -16.08 -12.88
C VAL A 76 -4.46 -15.16 -11.72
N VAL A 77 -3.18 -14.80 -11.61
CA VAL A 77 -2.72 -13.68 -10.79
C VAL A 77 -2.12 -12.64 -11.72
N ALA A 78 -2.61 -11.41 -11.66
CA ALA A 78 -2.11 -10.28 -12.42
C ALA A 78 -1.58 -9.21 -11.46
N ALA A 79 -0.39 -8.68 -11.71
CA ALA A 79 0.19 -7.59 -10.95
C ALA A 79 0.79 -6.53 -11.88
N VAL A 80 0.76 -5.28 -11.44
CA VAL A 80 1.39 -4.14 -12.12
C VAL A 80 2.12 -3.30 -11.10
N ASP A 81 3.34 -2.88 -11.44
CA ASP A 81 4.12 -1.92 -10.67
C ASP A 81 4.59 -0.77 -11.58
N GLY A 82 4.89 0.36 -10.98
CA GLY A 82 5.29 1.59 -11.67
C GLY A 82 6.57 2.18 -11.11
N SER A 83 7.47 2.57 -12.02
CA SER A 83 8.59 3.45 -11.68
C SER A 83 8.55 4.72 -12.53
N HIS A 84 9.31 5.73 -12.12
CA HIS A 84 9.29 7.01 -12.80
C HIS A 84 10.63 7.76 -12.80
N ILE A 85 10.81 8.61 -13.80
CA ILE A 85 11.78 9.71 -13.83
C ILE A 85 10.99 11.00 -13.62
N ASP A 86 11.25 11.68 -12.50
CA ASP A 86 10.59 12.93 -12.14
C ASP A 86 11.02 14.10 -13.04
N VAL A 87 10.24 15.18 -12.99
CA VAL A 87 10.50 16.42 -13.74
C VAL A 87 11.84 17.01 -13.29
N ASP A 88 12.79 17.07 -14.23
CA ASP A 88 14.11 17.62 -13.97
C ASP A 88 14.17 19.11 -14.35
N ARG A 89 14.27 19.97 -13.34
CA ARG A 89 14.38 21.43 -13.49
C ARG A 89 15.65 21.89 -14.20
N HIS A 90 16.60 20.98 -14.44
CA HIS A 90 17.84 21.26 -15.17
C HIS A 90 17.73 20.91 -16.65
N LEU A 91 16.61 20.35 -17.10
CA LEU A 91 16.34 20.09 -18.51
C LEU A 91 15.58 21.28 -19.13
N PRO A 92 15.76 21.56 -20.44
CA PRO A 92 15.11 22.70 -21.10
C PRO A 92 13.61 22.50 -21.31
N VAL A 93 13.13 21.27 -21.16
CA VAL A 93 11.74 20.88 -21.38
C VAL A 93 11.24 20.15 -20.14
N SER A 94 10.11 20.58 -19.61
CA SER A 94 9.40 19.88 -18.55
C SER A 94 8.79 18.61 -19.11
N CYS A 95 9.25 17.46 -18.63
CA CYS A 95 8.66 16.15 -18.92
C CYS A 95 8.95 15.21 -17.76
N TYR A 96 8.11 14.19 -17.59
CA TYR A 96 8.39 13.05 -16.73
C TYR A 96 8.15 11.76 -17.51
N LEU A 97 8.82 10.69 -17.09
CA LEU A 97 8.64 9.35 -17.65
C LEU A 97 7.99 8.48 -16.59
N LEU A 98 6.87 7.82 -16.93
CA LEU A 98 6.35 6.70 -16.17
C LEU A 98 6.70 5.41 -16.91
N ASN A 99 7.06 4.36 -16.19
CA ASN A 99 7.25 3.03 -16.76
C ASN A 99 6.44 2.02 -15.95
N PHE A 100 5.52 1.32 -16.61
CA PHE A 100 4.65 0.32 -15.99
C PHE A 100 5.11 -1.07 -16.39
N GLY A 101 5.53 -1.86 -15.41
CA GLY A 101 5.84 -3.27 -15.55
C GLY A 101 4.65 -4.10 -15.11
N GLY A 102 4.34 -5.18 -15.84
CA GLY A 102 3.25 -6.06 -15.48
C GLY A 102 3.57 -7.53 -15.67
N CYS A 103 2.89 -8.35 -14.87
CA CYS A 103 3.04 -9.79 -14.83
C CYS A 103 1.66 -10.45 -14.73
N VAL A 104 1.38 -11.39 -15.63
CA VAL A 104 0.17 -12.22 -15.62
C VAL A 104 0.61 -13.68 -15.56
N LEU A 105 0.28 -14.35 -14.47
CA LEU A 105 0.61 -15.75 -14.22
C LEU A 105 -0.66 -16.57 -14.23
N THR A 106 -0.77 -17.50 -15.18
CA THR A 106 -1.85 -18.49 -15.25
C THR A 106 -1.37 -19.79 -14.62
N TYR A 107 -2.15 -20.30 -13.68
CA TYR A 107 -1.89 -21.53 -12.95
C TYR A 107 -2.99 -22.56 -13.24
N GLY A 108 -2.65 -23.84 -13.06
CA GLY A 108 -3.57 -24.96 -13.25
C GLY A 108 -3.13 -25.90 -14.38
N GLY A 109 -4.10 -26.43 -15.12
CA GLY A 109 -3.90 -27.43 -16.17
C GLY A 109 -3.25 -26.89 -17.45
N ARG A 110 -3.28 -25.56 -17.66
CA ARG A 110 -2.62 -24.87 -18.79
C ARG A 110 -1.82 -23.67 -18.28
N PRO A 111 -0.66 -23.90 -17.63
CA PRO A 111 0.12 -22.81 -17.06
C PRO A 111 0.72 -21.93 -18.15
N ASP A 112 0.75 -20.62 -17.89
CA ASP A 112 1.31 -19.62 -18.81
C ASP A 112 1.82 -18.40 -18.02
N ALA A 113 2.73 -17.63 -18.62
CA ALA A 113 3.26 -16.41 -18.03
C ALA A 113 3.45 -15.34 -19.11
N ALA A 114 2.84 -14.17 -18.90
CA ALA A 114 3.01 -13.00 -19.76
C ALA A 114 3.58 -11.83 -18.95
N LEU A 115 4.73 -11.32 -19.39
CA LEU A 115 5.42 -10.18 -18.80
C LEU A 115 5.43 -9.02 -19.81
N PHE A 116 5.28 -7.78 -19.33
CA PHE A 116 5.34 -6.60 -20.17
C PHE A 116 5.96 -5.40 -19.47
N SER A 117 6.47 -4.44 -20.26
CA SER A 117 6.97 -3.15 -19.79
C SER A 117 6.55 -2.06 -20.78
N HIS A 118 5.81 -1.05 -20.29
CA HIS A 118 5.26 0.03 -21.11
C HIS A 118 5.69 1.40 -20.57
N PRO A 119 6.59 2.12 -21.26
CA PRO A 119 6.93 3.48 -20.92
C PRO A 119 5.92 4.49 -21.48
N HIS A 120 5.63 5.54 -20.70
CA HIS A 120 4.83 6.70 -21.10
C HIS A 120 5.57 7.99 -20.77
N LEU A 121 5.87 8.79 -21.81
CA LEU A 121 6.51 10.09 -21.66
C LEU A 121 5.45 11.19 -21.68
N ALA A 122 5.25 11.86 -20.55
CA ALA A 122 4.33 13.00 -20.46
C ALA A 122 5.05 14.27 -20.90
N ILE A 123 4.51 14.92 -21.94
CA ILE A 123 5.03 16.17 -22.51
C ILE A 123 3.97 17.26 -22.64
N ASP A 124 2.70 16.88 -22.64
CA ASP A 124 1.59 17.80 -22.84
C ASP A 124 1.27 18.54 -21.54
N GLN A 125 0.89 19.82 -21.64
CA GLN A 125 0.61 20.65 -20.47
C GLN A 125 -0.47 20.04 -19.56
N GLN A 126 -1.46 19.37 -20.15
CA GLN A 126 -2.53 18.67 -19.43
C GLN A 126 -2.04 17.44 -18.64
N GLU A 127 -0.90 16.85 -19.03
CA GLU A 127 -0.28 15.75 -18.30
C GLU A 127 0.78 16.21 -17.29
N LEU A 128 1.24 17.46 -17.39
CA LEU A 128 2.26 18.05 -16.52
C LEU A 128 1.65 18.84 -15.34
N TYR A 129 0.37 19.19 -15.43
CA TYR A 129 -0.32 20.01 -14.44
C TYR A 129 -1.74 19.49 -14.19
N ILE A 130 -2.17 19.52 -12.93
CA ILE A 130 -3.57 19.37 -12.55
C ILE A 130 -4.14 20.77 -12.39
N SER A 131 -5.11 21.14 -13.24
CA SER A 131 -5.75 22.46 -13.19
C SER A 131 -7.02 22.43 -12.34
N ASN A 132 -7.26 23.49 -11.56
CA ASN A 132 -8.52 23.64 -10.84
C ASN A 132 -9.67 23.94 -11.82
N PRO A 133 -10.72 23.10 -11.88
CA PRO A 133 -11.85 23.32 -12.79
C PRO A 133 -12.60 24.64 -12.54
N ALA A 134 -12.61 25.13 -11.29
CA ALA A 134 -13.29 26.37 -10.90
C ALA A 134 -12.45 27.63 -11.16
N ASN A 135 -11.12 27.50 -11.26
CA ASN A 135 -10.21 28.62 -11.54
C ASN A 135 -8.97 28.11 -12.29
N PRO A 136 -8.95 28.19 -13.63
CA PRO A 136 -7.83 27.72 -14.44
C PRO A 136 -6.47 28.38 -14.16
N ASN A 137 -6.43 29.51 -13.43
CA ASN A 137 -5.18 30.14 -13.01
C ASN A 137 -4.56 29.44 -11.78
N GLN A 138 -5.25 28.48 -11.18
CA GLN A 138 -4.72 27.61 -10.12
C GLN A 138 -4.40 26.26 -10.73
N GLU A 139 -3.11 25.92 -10.70
CA GLU A 139 -2.60 24.64 -11.17
C GLU A 139 -1.57 24.08 -10.20
N GLU A 140 -1.54 22.76 -10.08
CA GLU A 140 -0.53 22.02 -9.34
C GLU A 140 0.35 21.27 -10.33
N SER A 141 1.67 21.44 -10.23
CA SER A 141 2.61 20.72 -11.09
C SER A 141 2.69 19.25 -10.68
N ILE A 142 2.57 18.34 -11.65
CA ILE A 142 2.75 16.92 -11.46
C ILE A 142 4.26 16.62 -11.34
N SER A 143 4.75 16.69 -10.10
CA SER A 143 6.14 16.36 -9.73
C SER A 143 6.19 15.84 -8.28
N GLY A 144 7.28 15.20 -7.89
CA GLY A 144 7.48 14.72 -6.52
C GLY A 144 6.33 13.82 -6.01
N SER A 145 5.68 14.22 -4.91
CA SER A 145 4.60 13.42 -4.32
C SER A 145 3.37 13.32 -5.22
N VAL A 146 3.04 14.37 -5.99
CA VAL A 146 1.88 14.37 -6.92
C VAL A 146 2.15 13.41 -8.07
N LEU A 147 3.37 13.37 -8.61
CA LEU A 147 3.75 12.39 -9.62
C LEU A 147 3.65 10.95 -9.08
N GLY A 148 4.04 10.72 -7.83
CA GLY A 148 3.86 9.43 -7.17
C GLY A 148 2.39 9.00 -7.11
N LEU A 149 1.47 9.92 -6.81
CA LEU A 149 0.02 9.66 -6.79
C LEU A 149 -0.53 9.36 -8.19
N VAL A 150 -0.16 10.17 -9.19
CA VAL A 150 -0.55 9.94 -10.60
C VAL A 150 -0.06 8.57 -11.08
N ARG A 151 1.17 8.20 -10.71
CA ARG A 151 1.73 6.89 -11.02
C ARG A 151 0.88 5.77 -10.41
N SER A 152 0.53 5.84 -9.12
CA SER A 152 -0.27 4.81 -8.47
C SER A 152 -1.70 4.68 -9.03
N VAL A 153 -2.31 5.79 -9.48
CA VAL A 153 -3.57 5.73 -10.22
C VAL A 153 -3.39 5.01 -11.56
N LYS A 154 -2.36 5.38 -12.33
CA LYS A 154 -2.10 4.77 -13.64
C LYS A 154 -1.65 3.30 -13.53
N GLU A 155 -0.97 2.90 -12.44
CA GLU A 155 -0.68 1.50 -12.09
C GLU A 155 -1.98 0.70 -11.98
N LEU A 156 -2.96 1.19 -11.20
CA LEU A 156 -4.24 0.51 -11.03
C LEU A 156 -5.08 0.49 -12.32
N GLN A 157 -5.05 1.56 -13.10
CA GLN A 157 -5.71 1.59 -14.42
C GLN A 157 -5.11 0.53 -15.36
N THR A 158 -3.78 0.41 -15.38
CA THR A 158 -3.07 -0.60 -16.17
C THR A 158 -3.37 -2.02 -15.66
N LEU A 159 -3.52 -2.20 -14.34
CA LEU A 159 -3.96 -3.47 -13.76
C LEU A 159 -5.38 -3.82 -14.22
N ALA A 160 -6.31 -2.87 -14.20
CA ALA A 160 -7.67 -3.08 -14.70
C ALA A 160 -7.68 -3.51 -16.19
N ASP A 161 -6.92 -2.80 -17.04
CA ASP A 161 -6.75 -3.16 -18.46
C ASP A 161 -6.16 -4.57 -18.64
N THR A 162 -5.26 -4.98 -17.74
CA THR A 162 -4.60 -6.29 -17.76
C THR A 162 -5.57 -7.39 -17.36
N VAL A 163 -6.34 -7.17 -16.29
CA VAL A 163 -7.35 -8.12 -15.80
C VAL A 163 -8.47 -8.31 -16.82
N GLU A 164 -8.88 -7.25 -17.53
CA GLU A 164 -9.88 -7.32 -18.62
C GLU A 164 -9.43 -8.23 -19.77
N LYS A 165 -8.13 -8.34 -20.03
CA LYS A 165 -7.56 -9.19 -21.09
C LYS A 165 -7.32 -10.64 -20.64
N CYS A 166 -7.46 -10.94 -19.35
CA CYS A 166 -7.30 -12.29 -18.83
C CYS A 166 -8.45 -13.20 -19.30
N PRO A 167 -8.24 -14.53 -19.41
CA PRO A 167 -9.29 -15.47 -19.81
C PRO A 167 -10.57 -15.29 -18.98
N PRO A 168 -11.74 -15.07 -19.61
CA PRO A 168 -12.99 -14.73 -18.90
C PRO A 168 -13.54 -15.86 -18.04
N GLU A 169 -13.18 -17.12 -18.35
CA GLU A 169 -13.60 -18.30 -17.60
C GLU A 169 -12.81 -18.55 -16.31
N LEU A 170 -11.65 -17.89 -16.15
CA LEU A 170 -10.77 -18.12 -15.02
C LEU A 170 -11.00 -17.08 -13.91
N PRO A 171 -10.93 -17.49 -12.63
CA PRO A 171 -10.88 -16.57 -11.51
C PRO A 171 -9.55 -15.79 -11.54
N VAL A 172 -9.62 -14.49 -11.22
CA VAL A 172 -8.46 -13.58 -11.29
C VAL A 172 -8.26 -12.87 -9.96
N LEU A 173 -7.02 -12.86 -9.47
CA LEU A 173 -6.57 -11.94 -8.43
C LEU A 173 -5.70 -10.85 -9.07
N GLY A 174 -6.17 -9.60 -9.02
CA GLY A 174 -5.38 -8.42 -9.32
C GLY A 174 -4.64 -7.95 -8.07
N LEU A 175 -3.32 -7.79 -8.18
CA LEU A 175 -2.43 -7.39 -7.10
C LEU A 175 -1.76 -6.04 -7.36
N VAL A 176 -1.71 -5.22 -6.32
CA VAL A 176 -0.95 -3.97 -6.26
C VAL A 176 0.11 -4.09 -5.17
N ASP A 177 1.31 -3.55 -5.41
CA ASP A 177 2.33 -3.42 -4.36
C ASP A 177 2.05 -2.22 -3.46
N GLY A 178 2.05 -2.43 -2.16
CA GLY A 178 1.79 -1.37 -1.18
C GLY A 178 0.31 -1.24 -0.80
N SER A 179 -0.19 -0.01 -0.74
CA SER A 179 -1.42 0.36 -0.02
C SER A 179 -2.48 0.88 -0.99
N LEU A 180 -3.73 0.42 -0.84
CA LEU A 180 -4.88 1.00 -1.55
C LEU A 180 -5.26 2.36 -0.96
N VAL A 181 -4.91 2.63 0.29
CA VAL A 181 -5.09 3.95 0.90
C VAL A 181 -4.03 4.93 0.36
N MET A 182 -4.48 6.01 -0.27
CA MET A 182 -3.62 7.11 -0.76
C MET A 182 -3.13 8.02 0.38
N TRP A 183 -2.29 7.48 1.27
CA TRP A 183 -1.77 8.19 2.45
C TRP A 183 -1.18 9.58 2.21
N PRO A 184 -0.48 9.89 1.09
CA PRO A 184 0.01 11.24 0.83
C PRO A 184 -1.10 12.30 0.75
N LEU A 185 -2.35 11.90 0.47
CA LEU A 185 -3.52 12.79 0.45
C LEU A 185 -4.15 13.01 1.82
N SER A 186 -3.63 12.38 2.88
CA SER A 186 -4.12 12.60 4.24
C SER A 186 -3.85 14.03 4.73
N GLY A 187 -4.80 14.58 5.49
CA GLY A 187 -4.72 15.97 5.98
C GLY A 187 -4.97 17.02 4.89
N GLN A 188 -4.34 18.18 5.02
CA GLN A 188 -4.56 19.37 4.18
C GLN A 188 -3.32 19.71 3.30
N ALA A 189 -2.46 18.71 3.04
CA ALA A 189 -1.21 18.92 2.29
C ALA A 189 -1.45 19.25 0.80
N HIS A 190 -2.56 18.77 0.24
CA HIS A 190 -2.93 18.98 -1.16
C HIS A 190 -4.26 19.71 -1.26
N PRO A 191 -4.42 20.65 -2.22
CA PRO A 191 -5.71 21.28 -2.52
C PRO A 191 -6.79 20.26 -2.85
N GLN A 192 -8.06 20.63 -2.62
CA GLN A 192 -9.19 19.73 -2.85
C GLN A 192 -9.28 19.27 -4.31
N TYR A 193 -9.10 20.16 -5.29
CA TYR A 193 -9.16 19.80 -6.71
C TYR A 193 -8.10 18.76 -7.13
N VAL A 194 -6.95 18.69 -6.43
CA VAL A 194 -5.94 17.65 -6.66
C VAL A 194 -6.42 16.31 -6.10
N LYS A 195 -7.07 16.32 -4.92
CA LYS A 195 -7.66 15.11 -4.35
C LYS A 195 -8.77 14.57 -5.24
N ASP A 196 -9.65 15.46 -5.72
CA ASP A 196 -10.76 15.10 -6.60
C ASP A 196 -10.22 14.47 -7.89
N GLU A 197 -9.19 15.06 -8.51
CA GLU A 197 -8.58 14.50 -9.72
C GLU A 197 -7.93 13.12 -9.48
N ILE A 198 -7.16 12.97 -8.41
CA ILE A 198 -6.48 11.70 -8.12
C ILE A 198 -7.49 10.60 -7.70
N ILE A 199 -8.48 10.94 -6.89
CA ILE A 199 -9.40 9.97 -6.29
C ILE A 199 -10.63 9.77 -7.19
N GLU A 200 -11.42 10.82 -7.41
CA GLU A 200 -12.72 10.73 -8.08
C GLU A 200 -12.57 10.53 -9.60
N SER A 201 -11.67 11.26 -10.25
CA SER A 201 -11.41 11.09 -11.71
C SER A 201 -10.51 9.89 -12.01
N GLY A 202 -9.64 9.51 -11.07
CA GLY A 202 -8.56 8.55 -11.29
C GLY A 202 -8.79 7.17 -10.67
N LEU A 203 -8.61 7.10 -9.35
CA LEU A 203 -8.58 5.85 -8.58
C LEU A 203 -9.92 5.10 -8.58
N ILE A 204 -11.01 5.79 -8.25
CA ILE A 204 -12.34 5.20 -8.08
C ILE A 204 -12.83 4.56 -9.39
N PRO A 205 -12.74 5.22 -10.56
CA PRO A 205 -13.12 4.60 -11.83
C PRO A 205 -12.35 3.30 -12.13
N ALA A 206 -11.07 3.22 -11.80
CA ALA A 206 -10.27 2.01 -11.99
C ALA A 206 -10.74 0.87 -11.06
N MET A 207 -11.03 1.17 -9.79
CA MET A 207 -11.58 0.19 -8.85
C MET A 207 -12.99 -0.28 -9.27
N CYS A 208 -13.86 0.63 -9.70
CA CYS A 208 -15.19 0.30 -10.20
C CYS A 208 -15.16 -0.58 -11.47
N ARG A 209 -14.14 -0.47 -12.33
CA ARG A 209 -13.98 -1.39 -13.47
C ARG A 209 -13.71 -2.81 -12.99
N LEU A 210 -12.84 -2.97 -11.99
CA LEU A 210 -12.54 -4.28 -11.38
C LEU A 210 -13.76 -4.87 -10.67
N GLU A 211 -14.50 -4.04 -9.92
CA GLU A 211 -15.76 -4.42 -9.28
C GLU A 211 -16.80 -4.92 -10.30
N LYS A 212 -17.02 -4.18 -11.39
CA LYS A 212 -17.96 -4.60 -12.46
C LYS A 212 -17.60 -5.93 -13.11
N MET A 213 -16.30 -6.24 -13.23
CA MET A 213 -15.90 -7.57 -13.70
C MET A 213 -16.25 -8.66 -12.70
N ALA A 214 -16.16 -8.36 -11.39
CA ALA A 214 -16.49 -9.27 -10.30
C ALA A 214 -17.98 -9.69 -10.30
N ASP A 215 -18.87 -8.87 -10.88
CA ASP A 215 -20.30 -9.19 -11.03
C ASP A 215 -20.56 -10.38 -11.97
N THR A 216 -19.65 -10.64 -12.91
CA THR A 216 -19.85 -11.64 -13.98
C THR A 216 -18.94 -12.86 -13.85
N ARG A 217 -17.81 -12.73 -13.14
CA ARG A 217 -16.85 -13.80 -12.89
C ARG A 217 -16.03 -13.49 -11.62
N PRO A 218 -15.34 -14.45 -11.00
CA PRO A 218 -14.57 -14.18 -9.79
C PRO A 218 -13.33 -13.32 -10.09
N VAL A 219 -13.43 -12.01 -9.88
CA VAL A 219 -12.30 -11.07 -9.90
C VAL A 219 -12.16 -10.45 -8.52
N ALA A 220 -10.98 -10.51 -7.94
CA ALA A 220 -10.66 -9.84 -6.69
C ALA A 220 -9.53 -8.83 -6.89
N LEU A 221 -9.64 -7.66 -6.26
CA LEU A 221 -8.57 -6.68 -6.14
C LEU A 221 -7.99 -6.78 -4.73
N ALA A 222 -6.66 -6.86 -4.62
CA ALA A 222 -5.97 -6.72 -3.35
C ALA A 222 -4.66 -5.93 -3.53
N ALA A 223 -4.22 -5.25 -2.47
CA ALA A 223 -2.88 -4.73 -2.35
C ALA A 223 -2.14 -5.45 -1.22
N TYR A 224 -0.83 -5.66 -1.40
CA TYR A 224 0.01 -6.34 -0.42
C TYR A 224 1.05 -5.38 0.16
N VAL A 225 1.00 -5.19 1.48
CA VAL A 225 1.99 -4.41 2.23
C VAL A 225 2.90 -5.38 2.97
N SER A 226 4.14 -5.52 2.48
CA SER A 226 5.20 -6.27 3.14
C SER A 226 5.67 -5.57 4.42
N PHE A 227 6.06 -6.38 5.41
CA PHE A 227 6.58 -5.95 6.70
C PHE A 227 5.88 -4.71 7.32
N PRO A 228 4.54 -4.73 7.46
CA PRO A 228 3.74 -3.54 7.73
C PRO A 228 4.11 -2.91 9.07
N ARG A 229 4.06 -1.59 9.11
CA ARG A 229 4.38 -0.76 10.29
C ARG A 229 3.14 -0.14 10.93
N SER A 230 1.95 -0.60 10.59
CA SER A 230 0.68 -0.16 11.18
C SER A 230 0.53 -0.60 12.64
N ALA A 231 -0.34 0.10 13.35
CA ALA A 231 -0.78 -0.21 14.71
C ALA A 231 -2.30 -0.04 14.82
N GLU A 232 -3.03 -0.20 13.71
CA GLU A 232 -4.48 0.07 13.66
C GLU A 232 -5.24 -0.97 14.49
N THR A 233 -4.87 -2.25 14.41
CA THR A 233 -5.49 -3.31 15.21
C THR A 233 -5.09 -3.21 16.68
N LEU A 234 -3.82 -2.89 16.97
CA LEU A 234 -3.39 -2.58 18.33
C LEU A 234 -4.16 -1.40 18.92
N ASN A 235 -4.39 -0.35 18.14
CA ASN A 235 -5.19 0.79 18.56
C ASN A 235 -6.66 0.42 18.74
N ALA A 236 -7.18 -0.55 17.97
CA ALA A 236 -8.50 -1.13 18.17
C ALA A 236 -8.59 -1.89 19.51
N ILE A 237 -7.57 -2.68 19.86
CA ILE A 237 -7.47 -3.33 21.17
C ILE A 237 -7.42 -2.27 22.28
N ARG A 238 -6.52 -1.27 22.15
CA ARG A 238 -6.37 -0.19 23.12
C ARG A 238 -7.69 0.51 23.40
N CYS A 239 -8.42 0.94 22.37
CA CYS A 239 -9.66 1.67 22.58
C CYS A 239 -10.79 0.81 23.15
N THR A 240 -10.74 -0.50 22.91
CA THR A 240 -11.70 -1.47 23.43
C THR A 240 -11.47 -1.76 24.91
N LEU A 241 -10.21 -1.90 25.33
CA LEU A 241 -9.83 -2.14 26.72
C LEU A 241 -9.77 -0.86 27.57
N CYS A 242 -9.69 0.32 26.93
CA CYS A 242 -9.55 1.60 27.64
C CYS A 242 -10.83 1.97 28.44
N PRO A 243 -10.73 2.14 29.77
CA PRO A 243 -11.85 2.63 30.58
C PRO A 243 -12.01 4.15 30.52
N ASN A 244 -11.01 4.87 29.98
CA ASN A 244 -10.95 6.33 30.04
C ASN A 244 -11.83 7.01 28.98
N SER A 245 -12.23 8.25 29.28
CA SER A 245 -12.97 9.09 28.33
C SER A 245 -12.12 9.48 27.12
N ILE A 246 -12.78 9.90 26.03
CA ILE A 246 -12.10 10.40 24.83
C ILE A 246 -11.20 11.62 25.11
N ASN A 247 -11.62 12.50 26.04
CA ASN A 247 -10.84 13.68 26.45
C ASN A 247 -9.53 13.30 27.14
N THR A 248 -9.53 12.24 27.95
CA THR A 248 -8.30 11.72 28.55
C THR A 248 -7.39 11.11 27.48
N CYS A 249 -7.99 10.41 26.51
CA CYS A 249 -7.25 9.82 25.40
C CYS A 249 -6.53 10.89 24.57
N THR A 250 -7.19 11.99 24.18
CA THR A 250 -6.59 13.06 23.36
C THR A 250 -5.37 13.71 24.01
N GLN A 251 -5.28 13.71 25.34
CA GLN A 251 -4.14 14.27 26.07
C GLN A 251 -3.00 13.26 26.27
N SER A 252 -3.30 11.96 26.27
CA SER A 252 -2.38 10.93 26.77
C SER A 252 -2.07 9.81 25.79
N CYS A 253 -2.66 9.82 24.60
CA CYS A 253 -2.52 8.78 23.59
C CYS A 253 -2.18 9.38 22.22
N ASN A 254 -1.35 8.67 21.47
CA ASN A 254 -1.16 8.88 20.03
C ASN A 254 -1.10 7.52 19.30
N ASN A 255 -0.86 7.56 17.99
CA ASN A 255 -0.79 6.37 17.12
C ASN A 255 0.16 5.26 17.58
N ARG A 256 1.18 5.60 18.38
CA ARG A 256 2.25 4.67 18.76
C ARG A 256 2.31 4.39 20.25
N ARG A 257 1.88 5.34 21.08
CA ARG A 257 2.12 5.30 22.53
C ARG A 257 0.97 5.86 23.35
N SER A 258 0.93 5.45 24.61
CA SER A 258 0.21 6.11 25.68
C SER A 258 1.07 6.22 26.94
N SER A 259 0.81 7.26 27.73
CA SER A 259 1.32 7.40 29.09
C SER A 259 0.35 6.92 30.17
N GLN A 260 -0.83 6.41 29.80
CA GLN A 260 -1.90 6.01 30.72
C GLN A 260 -2.11 4.49 30.69
N GLU A 261 -2.36 3.90 31.85
CA GLU A 261 -2.77 2.50 31.97
C GLU A 261 -4.28 2.33 31.68
N PRO A 262 -4.71 1.22 31.05
CA PRO A 262 -3.91 0.13 30.49
C PRO A 262 -3.40 0.41 29.05
N CYS A 263 -3.65 1.60 28.51
CA CYS A 263 -3.32 1.94 27.11
C CYS A 263 -1.84 1.87 26.77
N ASN A 264 -0.95 2.01 27.76
CA ASN A 264 0.50 1.92 27.64
C ASN A 264 1.00 0.47 27.45
N ASP A 265 0.18 -0.55 27.74
CA ASP A 265 0.56 -1.96 27.55
C ASP A 265 0.82 -2.30 26.08
N ALA A 266 0.13 -1.60 25.17
CA ALA A 266 0.32 -1.71 23.74
C ALA A 266 1.51 -0.89 23.18
N ASN A 267 2.25 -0.18 24.03
CA ASN A 267 3.41 0.60 23.57
C ASN A 267 4.47 -0.31 22.93
N ASP A 268 5.17 0.23 21.93
CA ASP A 268 6.32 -0.40 21.26
C ASP A 268 5.99 -1.73 20.53
N PHE A 269 4.71 -1.99 20.30
CA PHE A 269 4.23 -3.06 19.44
C PHE A 269 3.66 -2.50 18.14
N LEU A 270 3.67 -3.35 17.11
CA LEU A 270 3.01 -3.17 15.83
C LEU A 270 2.02 -4.31 15.61
N ASP A 271 1.09 -4.11 14.67
CA ASP A 271 0.10 -5.15 14.34
C ASP A 271 0.79 -6.46 13.90
N ARG A 272 1.94 -6.36 13.21
CA ARG A 272 2.73 -7.55 12.85
C ARG A 272 3.29 -8.30 14.07
N ASP A 273 3.62 -7.62 15.16
CA ASP A 273 4.11 -8.28 16.38
C ASP A 273 2.99 -9.11 17.03
N LEU A 274 1.78 -8.55 17.01
CA LEU A 274 0.57 -9.20 17.48
C LEU A 274 0.26 -10.45 16.65
N PHE A 275 0.15 -10.30 15.33
CA PHE A 275 -0.24 -11.40 14.45
C PHE A 275 0.85 -12.46 14.26
N LEU A 276 2.12 -12.13 14.46
CA LEU A 276 3.20 -13.13 14.51
C LEU A 276 3.01 -14.14 15.64
N ARG A 277 2.27 -13.79 16.71
CA ARG A 277 1.96 -14.70 17.82
C ARG A 277 0.64 -15.46 17.65
N ILE A 278 -0.24 -14.99 16.78
CA ILE A 278 -1.60 -15.52 16.63
C ILE A 278 -1.73 -16.41 15.38
N LEU A 279 -1.05 -16.04 14.29
CA LEU A 279 -1.25 -16.66 12.99
C LEU A 279 -0.18 -17.70 12.69
N GLU A 280 -0.61 -18.93 12.42
CA GLU A 280 0.23 -19.96 11.79
C GLU A 280 0.51 -19.62 10.32
N PRO A 281 1.57 -20.15 9.70
CA PRO A 281 1.86 -19.93 8.28
C PRO A 281 0.65 -20.22 7.37
N GLY A 282 0.32 -19.25 6.52
CA GLY A 282 -0.84 -19.25 5.63
C GLY A 282 -2.15 -18.78 6.27
N TRP A 283 -2.24 -18.64 7.60
CA TRP A 283 -3.47 -18.19 8.27
C TRP A 283 -3.62 -16.68 8.19
N ARG A 284 -4.87 -16.20 8.22
CA ARG A 284 -5.20 -14.78 8.25
C ARG A 284 -5.94 -14.36 9.53
N SER A 285 -5.84 -13.08 9.86
CA SER A 285 -6.68 -12.42 10.86
C SER A 285 -8.13 -12.24 10.38
N PRO A 286 -9.05 -11.77 11.25
CA PRO A 286 -10.31 -11.16 10.84
C PRO A 286 -10.10 -10.01 9.84
N VAL A 287 -11.17 -9.67 9.14
CA VAL A 287 -11.20 -8.47 8.31
C VAL A 287 -11.57 -7.25 9.15
N TYR A 288 -10.79 -6.19 8.99
CA TYR A 288 -11.00 -4.90 9.61
C TYR A 288 -11.25 -3.83 8.56
N LYS A 289 -11.94 -2.75 8.93
CA LYS A 289 -12.03 -1.55 8.09
C LYS A 289 -11.03 -0.52 8.58
N THR A 290 -10.30 0.12 7.65
CA THR A 290 -9.43 1.23 8.04
C THR A 290 -10.25 2.48 8.33
N ASN A 291 -9.84 3.24 9.34
CA ASN A 291 -10.40 4.55 9.65
C ASN A 291 -9.55 5.70 9.09
N SER A 292 -8.72 5.43 8.07
CA SER A 292 -7.98 6.47 7.38
C SER A 292 -8.94 7.53 6.85
N SER A 293 -8.66 8.81 7.12
CA SER A 293 -9.52 9.91 6.65
C SER A 293 -9.69 9.89 5.13
N VAL A 294 -8.66 9.47 4.39
CA VAL A 294 -8.73 9.40 2.92
C VAL A 294 -9.77 8.37 2.48
N SER A 295 -9.69 7.13 2.98
CA SER A 295 -10.67 6.10 2.63
C SER A 295 -12.06 6.38 3.22
N ARG A 296 -12.14 7.00 4.40
CA ARG A 296 -13.42 7.27 5.07
C ARG A 296 -14.20 8.39 4.38
N ASP A 297 -13.51 9.48 4.04
CA ASP A 297 -14.14 10.74 3.62
C ASP A 297 -14.15 10.93 2.11
N SER A 298 -13.25 10.27 1.36
CA SER A 298 -13.07 10.52 -0.08
C SER A 298 -13.36 9.32 -0.98
N TYR A 299 -13.44 8.10 -0.45
CA TYR A 299 -13.81 6.92 -1.26
C TYR A 299 -15.30 6.66 -1.14
N ASP A 300 -15.92 6.20 -2.23
CA ASP A 300 -17.29 5.71 -2.18
C ASP A 300 -17.41 4.48 -1.27
N GLU A 301 -18.65 4.14 -0.87
CA GLU A 301 -18.90 3.07 0.07
C GLU A 301 -18.36 1.70 -0.38
N ALA A 302 -18.43 1.35 -1.66
CA ALA A 302 -18.00 0.05 -2.16
C ALA A 302 -16.46 -0.07 -2.21
N ASN A 303 -15.78 1.05 -2.42
CA ASN A 303 -14.32 1.12 -2.52
C ASN A 303 -13.62 1.46 -1.20
N LYS A 304 -14.35 1.61 -0.09
CA LYS A 304 -13.74 1.77 1.25
C LYS A 304 -12.80 0.61 1.56
N VAL A 305 -11.59 0.95 2.00
CA VAL A 305 -10.51 -0.02 2.21
C VAL A 305 -10.77 -0.82 3.48
N HIS A 306 -10.72 -2.13 3.32
CA HIS A 306 -10.69 -3.13 4.37
C HIS A 306 -9.33 -3.82 4.31
N PHE A 307 -8.95 -4.49 5.39
CA PHE A 307 -7.68 -5.20 5.42
C PHE A 307 -7.72 -6.38 6.38
N PHE A 308 -6.83 -7.33 6.16
CA PHE A 308 -6.49 -8.39 7.09
C PHE A 308 -4.98 -8.62 7.08
N TYR A 309 -4.45 -9.26 8.11
CA TYR A 309 -3.07 -9.71 8.15
C TYR A 309 -2.99 -11.18 7.80
N VAL A 310 -1.92 -11.58 7.11
CA VAL A 310 -1.63 -12.98 6.77
C VAL A 310 -0.21 -13.31 7.20
N ASN A 311 -0.01 -14.48 7.77
CA ASN A 311 1.33 -15.01 7.96
C ASN A 311 1.80 -15.61 6.62
N ALA A 312 2.71 -14.92 5.94
CA ALA A 312 3.27 -15.33 4.65
C ALA A 312 4.40 -16.38 4.79
N GLY A 313 4.62 -16.93 5.99
CA GLY A 313 5.66 -17.90 6.31
C GLY A 313 6.90 -17.25 6.90
N GLU A 314 7.49 -16.29 6.17
CA GLU A 314 8.69 -15.56 6.59
C GLU A 314 8.37 -14.25 7.32
N GLU A 315 7.20 -13.67 7.05
CA GLU A 315 6.73 -12.43 7.66
C GLU A 315 5.22 -12.37 7.82
N ILE A 316 4.75 -11.40 8.60
CA ILE A 316 3.34 -10.99 8.56
C ILE A 316 3.20 -9.95 7.45
N GLY A 317 2.37 -10.23 6.46
CA GLY A 317 1.92 -9.27 5.44
C GLY A 317 0.58 -8.65 5.81
N ARG A 318 0.33 -7.43 5.35
CA ARG A 318 -1.01 -6.81 5.39
C ARG A 318 -1.60 -6.83 3.99
N VAL A 319 -2.81 -7.37 3.88
CA VAL A 319 -3.57 -7.40 2.63
C VAL A 319 -4.68 -6.37 2.74
N GLU A 320 -4.69 -5.40 1.83
CA GLU A 320 -5.77 -4.41 1.71
C GLU A 320 -6.69 -4.79 0.55
N ILE A 321 -8.00 -4.72 0.77
CA ILE A 321 -9.03 -5.08 -0.19
C ILE A 321 -10.16 -4.05 -0.14
N PRO A 322 -10.85 -3.76 -1.25
CA PRO A 322 -12.06 -2.94 -1.19
C PRO A 322 -13.21 -3.68 -0.50
N LYS A 323 -14.19 -2.93 0.00
CA LYS A 323 -15.35 -3.47 0.74
C LYS A 323 -16.10 -4.55 -0.05
N TRP A 324 -16.25 -4.39 -1.36
CA TRP A 324 -16.95 -5.37 -2.20
C TRP A 324 -16.24 -6.74 -2.26
N VAL A 325 -14.90 -6.79 -2.13
CA VAL A 325 -14.16 -8.05 -1.94
C VAL A 325 -14.35 -8.56 -0.51
N ALA A 326 -14.22 -7.68 0.48
CA ALA A 326 -14.33 -8.05 1.90
C ALA A 326 -15.68 -8.67 2.27
N GLN A 327 -16.78 -8.16 1.70
CA GLN A 327 -18.14 -8.63 1.99
C GLN A 327 -18.53 -9.88 1.21
N ASN A 328 -17.81 -10.20 0.13
CA ASN A 328 -18.05 -11.40 -0.66
C ASN A 328 -17.14 -12.54 -0.16
N ARG A 329 -17.74 -13.50 0.56
CA ARG A 329 -17.00 -14.65 1.13
C ARG A 329 -16.18 -15.41 0.10
N THR A 330 -16.69 -15.57 -1.13
CA THR A 330 -16.00 -16.27 -2.21
C THR A 330 -14.76 -15.51 -2.65
N LEU A 331 -14.87 -14.19 -2.85
CA LEU A 331 -13.74 -13.35 -3.27
C LEU A 331 -12.71 -13.18 -2.16
N LEU A 332 -13.14 -13.06 -0.90
CA LEU A 332 -12.24 -13.03 0.26
C LEU A 332 -11.45 -14.35 0.39
N SER A 333 -12.13 -15.49 0.28
CA SER A 333 -11.48 -16.81 0.30
C SER A 333 -10.49 -16.97 -0.85
N LEU A 334 -10.89 -16.57 -2.07
CA LEU A 334 -10.02 -16.57 -3.24
C LEU A 334 -8.78 -15.72 -3.01
N THR A 335 -8.95 -14.49 -2.50
CA THR A 335 -7.86 -13.54 -2.24
C THR A 335 -6.88 -14.12 -1.24
N HIS A 336 -7.37 -14.66 -0.12
CA HIS A 336 -6.54 -15.27 0.91
C HIS A 336 -5.76 -16.47 0.38
N SER A 337 -6.42 -17.41 -0.29
CA SER A 337 -5.78 -18.59 -0.88
C SER A 337 -4.71 -18.24 -1.90
N LEU A 338 -5.00 -17.30 -2.79
CA LEU A 338 -4.09 -16.95 -3.88
C LEU A 338 -2.91 -16.11 -3.39
N ILE A 339 -3.09 -15.19 -2.42
CA ILE A 339 -1.96 -14.49 -1.79
C ILE A 339 -1.04 -15.47 -1.09
N TRP A 340 -1.59 -16.41 -0.33
CA TRP A 340 -0.78 -17.44 0.32
C TRP A 340 0.02 -18.28 -0.69
N ASP A 341 -0.62 -18.73 -1.77
CA ASP A 341 0.09 -19.48 -2.82
C ASP A 341 1.21 -18.65 -3.47
N GLN A 342 0.96 -17.37 -3.76
CA GLN A 342 1.99 -16.48 -4.30
C GLN A 342 3.16 -16.26 -3.32
N CYS A 343 2.89 -15.99 -2.04
CA CYS A 343 3.94 -15.84 -1.03
C CYS A 343 4.75 -17.13 -0.86
N ARG A 344 4.09 -18.30 -0.83
CA ARG A 344 4.77 -19.60 -0.71
C ARG A 344 5.72 -19.86 -1.87
N ARG A 345 5.33 -19.48 -3.10
CA ARG A 345 6.19 -19.61 -4.30
C ARG A 345 7.32 -18.58 -4.31
N GLY A 346 7.08 -17.38 -3.76
CA GLY A 346 8.02 -16.25 -3.75
C GLY A 346 8.74 -16.06 -2.42
N GLN A 347 8.90 -17.11 -1.62
CA GLN A 347 9.69 -17.10 -0.38
C GLN A 347 9.24 -16.01 0.62
N GLY A 348 7.93 -15.88 0.82
CA GLY A 348 7.33 -14.93 1.76
C GLY A 348 6.78 -13.66 1.11
N TYR A 349 6.99 -13.45 -0.20
CA TYR A 349 6.47 -12.29 -0.92
C TYR A 349 5.78 -12.70 -2.24
N PRO A 350 4.70 -12.02 -2.69
CA PRO A 350 3.98 -12.45 -3.89
C PRO A 350 4.83 -12.40 -5.17
N VAL A 351 4.99 -13.55 -5.85
CA VAL A 351 5.79 -13.67 -7.08
C VAL A 351 5.34 -12.70 -8.17
N ALA A 352 4.03 -12.59 -8.43
CA ALA A 352 3.52 -11.68 -9.46
C ALA A 352 3.96 -10.23 -9.21
N ILE A 353 3.99 -9.79 -7.95
CA ILE A 353 4.43 -8.43 -7.60
C ILE A 353 5.93 -8.27 -7.87
N SER A 354 6.77 -9.22 -7.41
CA SER A 354 8.22 -9.19 -7.69
C SER A 354 8.52 -9.13 -9.18
N GLU A 355 7.85 -9.95 -9.99
CA GLU A 355 8.05 -9.97 -11.44
C GLU A 355 7.61 -8.65 -12.09
N SER A 356 6.48 -8.07 -11.65
CA SER A 356 6.02 -6.78 -12.16
C SER A 356 6.97 -5.63 -11.80
N HIS A 357 7.57 -5.67 -10.60
CA HIS A 357 8.61 -4.72 -10.17
C HIS A 357 9.82 -4.77 -11.10
N GLU A 358 10.36 -5.96 -11.36
CA GLU A 358 11.51 -6.13 -12.24
C GLU A 358 11.25 -5.57 -13.65
N GLN A 359 10.02 -5.71 -14.18
CA GLN A 359 9.65 -5.11 -15.47
C GLN A 359 9.46 -3.59 -15.41
N ALA A 360 9.14 -3.04 -14.23
CA ALA A 360 8.86 -1.62 -14.04
C ALA A 360 10.12 -0.79 -13.81
N VAL A 361 11.19 -1.38 -13.24
CA VAL A 361 12.39 -0.68 -12.79
C VAL A 361 13.04 0.17 -13.89
N VAL A 362 13.14 1.48 -13.63
CA VAL A 362 13.96 2.42 -14.39
C VAL A 362 15.28 2.65 -13.63
N SER A 363 16.32 1.98 -14.09
CA SER A 363 17.63 1.96 -13.43
C SER A 363 18.35 3.31 -13.52
N ALA A 364 19.42 3.48 -12.73
CA ALA A 364 20.30 4.64 -12.86
C ALA A 364 20.96 4.72 -14.26
N GLY A 365 21.15 3.59 -14.94
CA GLY A 365 21.61 3.53 -16.34
C GLY A 365 20.59 4.13 -17.29
N ASP A 366 19.34 3.69 -17.17
CA ASP A 366 18.22 4.16 -18.02
C ASP A 366 17.99 5.66 -17.87
N ARG A 367 18.09 6.17 -16.63
CA ARG A 367 18.01 7.63 -16.36
C ARG A 367 19.09 8.41 -17.11
N ARG A 368 20.31 7.88 -17.21
CA ARG A 368 21.39 8.54 -17.97
C ARG A 368 21.13 8.47 -19.47
N VAL A 369 20.66 7.32 -19.97
CA VAL A 369 20.31 7.13 -21.39
C VAL A 369 19.17 8.05 -21.79
N PHE A 370 18.10 8.12 -21.00
CA PHE A 370 16.96 9.03 -21.19
C PHE A 370 17.41 10.48 -21.31
N ARG A 371 18.21 10.96 -20.36
CA ARG A 371 18.75 12.34 -20.39
C ARG A 371 19.56 12.61 -21.64
N ARG A 372 20.42 11.67 -22.05
CA ARG A 372 21.22 11.81 -23.29
C ARG A 372 20.31 11.88 -24.52
N MET A 373 19.34 10.97 -24.63
CA MET A 373 18.38 10.95 -25.76
C MET A 373 17.58 12.24 -25.85
N LEU A 374 17.12 12.78 -24.72
CA LEU A 374 16.42 14.06 -24.69
C LEU A 374 17.31 15.21 -25.14
N THR A 375 18.54 15.32 -24.60
CA THR A 375 19.52 16.33 -25.01
C THR A 375 19.81 16.28 -26.51
N GLU A 376 20.12 15.09 -27.04
CA GLU A 376 20.40 14.91 -28.48
C GLU A 376 19.20 15.28 -29.36
N SER A 377 17.97 14.97 -28.92
CA SER A 377 16.75 15.31 -29.65
C SER A 377 16.53 16.83 -29.74
N LEU A 378 16.81 17.54 -28.65
CA LEU A 378 16.72 19.01 -28.60
C LEU A 378 17.80 19.65 -29.48
N GLU A 379 19.04 19.17 -29.39
CA GLU A 379 20.17 19.66 -30.19
C GLU A 379 19.93 19.46 -31.70
N ARG A 380 19.40 18.30 -32.11
CA ARG A 380 19.01 18.04 -33.52
C ARG A 380 17.99 19.03 -34.06
N ARG A 381 17.18 19.65 -33.19
CA ARG A 381 16.20 20.70 -33.56
C ARG A 381 16.72 22.12 -33.33
N GLY A 382 18.00 22.29 -33.00
CA GLY A 382 18.62 23.59 -32.76
C GLY A 382 18.20 24.24 -31.43
N LEU A 383 17.60 23.48 -30.51
CA LEU A 383 17.23 23.96 -29.18
C LEU A 383 18.41 23.79 -28.22
N SER A 384 18.68 24.82 -27.42
CA SER A 384 19.78 24.80 -26.44
C SER A 384 19.50 23.82 -25.31
N ALA A 385 20.38 22.83 -25.14
CA ALA A 385 20.35 21.90 -24.02
C ALA A 385 21.03 22.44 -22.74
N ALA A 386 20.99 23.76 -22.52
CA ALA A 386 21.72 24.41 -21.42
C ALA A 386 21.25 23.91 -20.05
N THR A 387 22.03 23.01 -19.44
CA THR A 387 21.86 22.57 -18.05
C THR A 387 22.31 23.65 -17.07
N SER A 388 21.76 23.66 -15.85
CA SER A 388 22.16 24.64 -14.83
C SER A 388 23.67 24.58 -14.52
N GLN A 389 24.29 25.74 -14.22
CA GLN A 389 25.72 25.82 -13.90
C GLN A 389 26.12 24.96 -12.67
N LYS A 390 25.16 24.64 -11.79
CA LYS A 390 25.35 23.81 -10.60
C LYS A 390 25.48 22.32 -10.91
N ASP A 391 24.83 21.83 -11.97
CA ASP A 391 25.00 20.44 -12.42
C ASP A 391 26.29 20.26 -13.21
N ARG A 392 26.72 21.31 -13.91
CA ARG A 392 28.02 21.36 -14.58
C ARG A 392 29.18 21.29 -13.57
N SER A 393 29.07 21.99 -12.43
CA SER A 393 30.10 21.96 -11.37
C SER A 393 30.14 20.66 -10.56
N LYS A 394 29.10 19.82 -10.58
CA LYS A 394 29.15 18.47 -9.99
C LYS A 394 29.83 17.43 -10.90
N ARG A 395 29.87 17.69 -12.22
CA ARG A 395 30.51 16.80 -13.21
C ARG A 395 31.99 17.13 -13.44
N SER A 396 32.43 18.29 -13.00
CA SER A 396 33.84 18.70 -13.00
C SER A 396 34.31 18.82 -11.54
N PRO A 397 35.19 17.94 -11.04
CA PRO A 397 35.87 18.18 -9.77
C PRO A 397 36.50 19.57 -9.80
N TRP A 398 36.46 20.27 -8.67
CA TRP A 398 37.25 21.50 -8.51
C TRP A 398 38.72 21.14 -8.76
N VAL A 399 39.32 21.77 -9.78
CA VAL A 399 40.75 21.68 -10.09
C VAL A 399 41.55 22.40 -9.01
#